data_AF-A0A4P6EVR9-F1
#
_entry.id   AF-A0A4P6EVR9-F1
#
_cell.length_a   1.000
_cell.length_b   1.000
_cell.length_c   1.000
_cell.angle_alpha   90.00
_cell.angle_beta   90.00
_cell.angle_gamma   90.00
#
_symmetry.space_group_name_H-M   'P 1'
#
loop_
_entity.id
_entity.type
_entity.pdbx_description
1 polymer ?
#
loop_
_entity_poly.entity_id
_entity_poly.type
_entity_poly.pdbx_seq_one_letter_code
_entity_poly.pdbx_strand_id
1 'polypeptide(L)'
;MLVNKSLIVLSGITLLLSACSQPSQISPVYDTAAAVTEVSPLPTSLVPVKSKPLPSASSSLKDVTNHVEMLGSPFSNKPLYARNVWDMQLFDHQIYFGYGNSSNSDPAPNAGPIPIVYYDLEHRTFNANSGIISTSTNATNGKKTIKKAADEEQIDTFKILNGTLYFPGNDARGEGWDYGNFYRLEKDGWHKYRNLPGAVHVFDMAYYEGSLFAAIGSDKAEVLRSDDQGLTWKSAGSIPHMARAFTLIPFQGKLYASGGIPVSSRSSADITLLSINEHKQVSFITVPLSTLMPQIQPANVQGNLRIAKPVEWKGKLLYIYGEVQNDIQLKPRGLALATEAFKNVKPIKLPDPDTVPRDIVARDQLIYLLASNKQKDGS
;
A
#
# COMPACT_ATOMS: atom_id res chain seq x y z
N MET A 1 19.26 -13.29 12.29
CA MET A 1 18.48 -14.47 11.83
C MET A 1 18.21 -14.30 10.35
N LEU A 2 18.83 -15.14 9.52
CA LEU A 2 18.55 -15.20 8.08
C LEU A 2 17.21 -15.93 7.91
N VAL A 3 16.14 -15.17 7.68
CA VAL A 3 14.86 -15.71 7.23
C VAL A 3 15.08 -16.18 5.79
N ASN A 4 14.70 -17.42 5.47
CA ASN A 4 14.70 -17.92 4.10
C ASN A 4 13.55 -17.20 3.36
N LYS A 5 13.88 -16.06 2.74
CA LYS A 5 12.95 -15.25 1.96
C LYS A 5 13.03 -15.73 0.51
N SER A 6 11.97 -16.36 0.03
CA SER A 6 11.87 -16.74 -1.37
C SER A 6 11.18 -15.62 -2.14
N LEU A 7 11.82 -15.11 -3.20
CA LEU A 7 11.17 -14.24 -4.17
C LEU A 7 10.40 -15.14 -5.15
N ILE A 8 9.06 -15.04 -5.14
CA ILE A 8 8.22 -15.79 -6.07
C ILE A 8 7.84 -14.84 -7.21
N VAL A 9 8.25 -15.18 -8.43
CA VAL A 9 7.78 -14.49 -9.65
C VAL A 9 6.54 -15.22 -10.13
N LEU A 10 5.39 -14.56 -10.07
CA LEU A 10 4.16 -15.08 -10.66
C LEU A 10 4.16 -14.69 -12.15
N SER A 11 4.36 -15.67 -13.03
CA SER A 11 4.20 -15.50 -14.48
C SER A 11 2.95 -16.24 -14.97
N GLY A 12 2.19 -15.61 -15.87
CA GLY A 12 1.10 -16.27 -16.61
C GLY A 12 -0.26 -16.31 -15.90
N ILE A 13 -1.11 -15.31 -16.18
CA ILE A 13 -2.57 -15.45 -16.02
C ILE A 13 -3.19 -15.32 -17.41
N THR A 14 -3.84 -16.39 -17.87
CA THR A 14 -4.49 -16.49 -19.19
C THR A 14 -5.51 -15.36 -19.41
N LEU A 15 -5.42 -14.71 -20.58
CA LEU A 15 -6.28 -13.61 -21.03
C LEU A 15 -7.06 -14.05 -22.28
N LEU A 16 -8.38 -13.88 -22.24
CA LEU A 16 -9.20 -13.69 -23.44
C LEU A 16 -9.29 -12.17 -23.66
N LEU A 17 -8.72 -11.68 -24.75
CA LEU A 17 -8.72 -10.26 -25.12
C LEU A 17 -9.88 -9.97 -26.08
N SER A 18 -10.64 -8.91 -25.80
CA SER A 18 -11.35 -8.12 -26.83
C SER A 18 -10.70 -6.74 -26.87
N ALA A 19 -10.46 -6.23 -28.07
CA ALA A 19 -9.64 -5.06 -28.33
C ALA A 19 -10.32 -3.75 -27.89
N CYS A 20 -9.59 -2.88 -27.20
CA CYS A 20 -9.86 -1.45 -27.16
C CYS A 20 -8.54 -0.68 -27.15
N SER A 21 -8.54 0.44 -27.86
CA SER A 21 -7.42 1.28 -28.29
C SER A 21 -6.63 1.96 -27.15
N GLN A 22 -5.36 2.26 -27.44
CA GLN A 22 -4.33 2.78 -26.52
C GLN A 22 -4.60 4.18 -25.93
N PRO A 23 -4.04 4.50 -24.74
CA PRO A 23 -3.72 5.86 -24.36
C PRO A 23 -2.25 6.23 -24.66
N SER A 24 -2.08 7.46 -25.13
CA SER A 24 -0.84 8.16 -25.49
C SER A 24 0.12 8.35 -24.31
N GLN A 25 1.41 8.16 -24.58
CA GLN A 25 2.50 8.56 -23.67
C GLN A 25 2.72 10.07 -23.74
N ILE A 26 2.85 10.71 -22.57
CA ILE A 26 3.35 12.08 -22.43
C ILE A 26 4.76 11.98 -21.84
N SER A 27 5.75 12.49 -22.57
CA SER A 27 7.05 12.91 -22.04
C SER A 27 7.19 14.40 -22.34
N PRO A 28 7.84 15.21 -21.49
CA PRO A 28 7.96 16.64 -21.71
C PRO A 28 9.15 16.92 -22.64
N VAL A 29 8.93 17.68 -23.71
CA VAL A 29 10.03 18.27 -24.50
C VAL A 29 9.69 19.72 -24.78
N TYR A 30 10.70 20.57 -24.55
CA TYR A 30 10.72 22.00 -24.82
C TYR A 30 10.65 22.31 -26.32
N ASP A 31 10.06 23.46 -26.60
CA ASP A 31 9.68 24.01 -27.89
C ASP A 31 10.87 24.23 -28.86
N THR A 32 10.74 23.78 -30.11
CA THR A 32 11.25 24.46 -31.32
C THR A 32 10.45 24.00 -32.55
N ALA A 33 10.04 24.98 -33.37
CA ALA A 33 9.18 24.84 -34.54
C ALA A 33 9.84 24.19 -35.77
N ALA A 34 9.08 23.39 -36.53
CA ALA A 34 8.76 23.59 -37.97
C ALA A 34 8.39 22.28 -38.72
N ALA A 35 7.55 22.48 -39.75
CA ALA A 35 7.22 21.61 -40.90
C ALA A 35 6.12 20.55 -40.74
N VAL A 36 4.99 20.85 -41.39
CA VAL A 36 3.85 19.96 -41.66
C VAL A 36 4.16 19.16 -42.94
N THR A 37 4.03 17.84 -42.87
CA THR A 37 3.95 16.97 -44.05
C THR A 37 2.78 16.00 -43.87
N GLU A 38 1.90 15.98 -44.86
CA GLU A 38 0.71 15.11 -44.94
C GLU A 38 1.10 13.62 -44.99
N VAL A 39 0.34 12.77 -44.31
CA VAL A 39 0.45 11.31 -44.41
C VAL A 39 -0.87 10.74 -44.92
N SER A 40 -0.78 9.98 -46.02
CA SER A 40 -1.87 9.31 -46.73
C SER A 40 -2.67 8.29 -45.88
N PRO A 41 -3.92 7.97 -46.26
CA PRO A 41 -4.76 7.05 -45.50
C PRO A 41 -4.29 5.58 -45.58
N LEU A 42 -4.34 4.90 -44.43
CA LEU A 42 -4.08 3.46 -44.27
C LEU A 42 -5.10 2.61 -45.03
N PRO A 43 -4.68 1.49 -45.66
CA PRO A 43 -5.58 0.56 -46.32
C PRO A 43 -6.37 -0.29 -45.31
N THR A 44 -7.68 -0.38 -45.55
CA THR A 44 -8.64 -1.27 -44.91
C THR A 44 -8.49 -2.69 -45.45
N SER A 45 -7.86 -3.58 -44.68
CA SER A 45 -8.03 -5.04 -44.83
C SER A 45 -7.51 -5.78 -43.59
N LEU A 46 -8.43 -6.19 -42.71
CA LEU A 46 -8.12 -7.10 -41.59
C LEU A 46 -8.09 -8.53 -42.11
N VAL A 47 -6.89 -9.12 -42.16
CA VAL A 47 -6.71 -10.57 -42.34
C VAL A 47 -6.74 -11.24 -40.96
N PRO A 48 -7.48 -12.35 -40.75
CA PRO A 48 -7.47 -13.07 -39.48
C PRO A 48 -6.12 -13.75 -39.27
N VAL A 49 -5.31 -13.25 -38.33
CA VAL A 49 -4.09 -13.91 -37.89
C VAL A 49 -4.48 -15.10 -37.01
N LYS A 50 -4.24 -16.32 -37.49
CA LYS A 50 -4.27 -17.54 -36.66
C LYS A 50 -3.30 -17.36 -35.50
N SER A 51 -3.81 -17.22 -34.28
CA SER A 51 -2.98 -17.12 -33.08
C SER A 51 -2.23 -18.44 -32.86
N LYS A 52 -0.90 -18.34 -32.91
CA LYS A 52 0.01 -19.42 -32.51
C LYS A 52 -0.20 -19.63 -30.99
N PRO A 53 -0.40 -20.87 -30.50
CA PRO A 53 -0.48 -21.11 -29.06
C PRO A 53 0.81 -20.64 -28.40
N LEU A 54 0.69 -19.83 -27.35
CA LEU A 54 1.84 -19.39 -26.56
C LEU A 54 2.56 -20.62 -25.97
N PRO A 55 3.90 -20.63 -25.98
CA PRO A 55 4.66 -21.67 -25.30
C PRO A 55 4.27 -21.72 -23.82
N SER A 56 4.15 -22.94 -23.29
CA SER A 56 3.86 -23.16 -21.88
C SER A 56 4.91 -22.42 -21.04
N ALA A 57 4.44 -21.61 -20.09
CA ALA A 57 5.28 -20.94 -19.11
C ALA A 57 5.82 -21.97 -18.11
N SER A 58 6.80 -22.75 -18.58
CA SER A 58 7.75 -23.48 -17.75
C SER A 58 9.12 -22.86 -17.96
N SER A 59 9.24 -21.55 -17.74
CA SER A 59 10.53 -20.99 -17.39
C SER A 59 10.81 -21.46 -15.97
N SER A 60 11.74 -22.39 -15.79
CA SER A 60 12.30 -22.67 -14.47
C SER A 60 12.67 -21.32 -13.83
N LEU A 61 12.04 -20.98 -12.71
CA LEU A 61 12.37 -19.77 -11.97
C LEU A 61 13.88 -19.81 -11.71
N LYS A 62 14.62 -18.88 -12.29
CA LYS A 62 16.07 -18.80 -12.10
C LYS A 62 16.30 -18.54 -10.62
N ASP A 63 17.01 -19.44 -9.95
CA ASP A 63 17.46 -19.18 -8.59
C ASP A 63 18.39 -17.96 -8.60
N VAL A 64 17.96 -16.91 -7.89
CA VAL A 64 18.70 -15.65 -7.77
C VAL A 64 19.40 -15.51 -6.42
N THR A 65 19.52 -16.58 -5.63
CA THR A 65 20.15 -16.55 -4.31
C THR A 65 21.58 -15.98 -4.36
N ASN A 66 22.34 -16.29 -5.41
CA ASN A 66 23.69 -15.74 -5.62
C ASN A 66 23.73 -14.23 -5.93
N HIS A 67 22.57 -13.60 -6.14
CA HIS A 67 22.43 -12.15 -6.32
C HIS A 67 21.88 -11.46 -5.07
N VAL A 68 21.59 -12.20 -3.99
CA VAL A 68 21.13 -11.63 -2.72
C VAL A 68 22.31 -11.01 -1.98
N GLU A 69 22.17 -9.73 -1.63
CA GLU A 69 23.18 -8.99 -0.88
C GLU A 69 22.68 -8.65 0.52
N MET A 70 23.56 -8.77 1.51
CA MET A 70 23.31 -8.27 2.85
C MET A 70 23.68 -6.79 2.94
N LEU A 71 22.69 -5.91 2.92
CA LEU A 71 22.91 -4.47 2.97
C LEU A 71 23.27 -3.96 4.38
N GLY A 72 22.87 -4.69 5.43
CA GLY A 72 23.13 -4.34 6.83
C GLY A 72 21.88 -4.42 7.72
N SER A 73 21.96 -3.81 8.92
CA SER A 73 20.88 -3.79 9.92
C SER A 73 20.69 -2.37 10.50
N PRO A 74 19.98 -1.49 9.77
CA PRO A 74 19.88 -0.07 10.12
C PRO A 74 19.11 0.20 11.43
N PHE A 75 18.37 -0.80 11.94
CA PHE A 75 17.54 -0.69 13.14
C PHE A 75 18.09 -1.48 14.34
N SER A 76 19.36 -1.87 14.29
CA SER A 76 19.99 -2.71 15.33
C SER A 76 19.95 -2.09 16.74
N ASN A 77 19.78 -0.78 16.86
CA ASN A 77 19.65 -0.05 18.13
C ASN A 77 18.21 0.01 18.69
N LYS A 78 17.19 -0.47 17.96
CA LYS A 78 15.79 -0.47 18.40
C LYS A 78 15.44 -1.76 19.16
N PRO A 79 14.34 -1.80 19.96
CA PRO A 79 13.81 -3.06 20.49
C PRO A 79 13.50 -4.05 19.36
N LEU A 80 13.71 -5.35 19.58
CA LEU A 80 13.69 -6.38 18.52
C LEU A 80 12.49 -6.30 17.59
N TYR A 81 11.28 -6.18 18.15
CA TYR A 81 10.05 -6.12 17.34
C TYR A 81 9.91 -4.81 16.55
N ALA A 82 10.32 -3.68 17.13
CA ALA A 82 10.30 -2.39 16.45
C ALA A 82 11.33 -2.31 15.30
N ARG A 83 12.23 -3.30 15.14
CA ARG A 83 13.14 -3.42 13.99
C ARG A 83 12.48 -3.99 12.74
N ASN A 84 11.27 -4.54 12.88
CA ASN A 84 10.58 -5.15 11.75
C ASN A 84 10.40 -4.12 10.64
N VAL A 85 10.74 -4.55 9.42
CA VAL A 85 10.49 -3.76 8.21
C VAL A 85 9.07 -4.03 7.77
N TRP A 86 8.19 -3.05 7.95
CA TRP A 86 6.78 -3.12 7.59
C TRP A 86 6.55 -2.77 6.11
N ASP A 87 7.43 -1.96 5.55
CA ASP A 87 7.36 -1.54 4.15
C ASP A 87 8.72 -1.19 3.57
N MET A 88 8.84 -1.33 2.25
CA MET A 88 9.97 -0.83 1.48
C MET A 88 9.47 -0.13 0.24
N GLN A 89 9.88 1.12 0.03
CA GLN A 89 9.46 1.90 -1.14
C GLN A 89 10.67 2.48 -1.85
N LEU A 90 10.85 2.08 -3.12
CA LEU A 90 11.82 2.71 -4.02
C LEU A 90 11.26 4.05 -4.49
N PHE A 91 12.03 5.11 -4.33
CA PHE A 91 11.73 6.45 -4.84
C PHE A 91 13.04 7.21 -5.05
N ASP A 92 13.21 7.83 -6.22
CA ASP A 92 14.39 8.67 -6.56
C ASP A 92 15.75 8.03 -6.18
N HIS A 93 16.01 6.82 -6.69
CA HIS A 93 17.23 6.04 -6.42
C HIS A 93 17.50 5.69 -4.94
N GLN A 94 16.48 5.81 -4.08
CA GLN A 94 16.56 5.47 -2.67
C GLN A 94 15.49 4.44 -2.29
N ILE A 95 15.81 3.55 -1.36
CA ILE A 95 14.84 2.62 -0.77
C ILE A 95 14.50 3.10 0.62
N TYR A 96 13.27 3.55 0.83
CA TYR A 96 12.74 3.98 2.12
C TYR A 96 12.19 2.80 2.90
N PHE A 97 12.42 2.77 4.23
CA PHE A 97 12.04 1.65 5.08
C PHE A 97 11.01 2.07 6.13
N GLY A 98 9.84 1.43 6.10
CA GLY A 98 8.83 1.54 7.14
C GLY A 98 9.17 0.61 8.30
N TYR A 99 9.12 1.11 9.53
CA TYR A 99 9.47 0.35 10.74
C TYR A 99 8.85 1.02 11.98
N GLY A 100 9.07 0.44 13.16
CA GLY A 100 8.57 0.94 14.44
C GLY A 100 7.49 0.03 15.05
N ASN A 101 6.79 0.53 16.06
CA ASN A 101 5.65 -0.16 16.66
C ASN A 101 4.80 0.88 17.41
N SER A 102 3.57 1.08 16.94
CA SER A 102 2.59 1.99 17.56
C SER A 102 1.60 1.27 18.48
N SER A 103 1.90 0.03 18.86
CA SER A 103 1.06 -0.68 19.83
C SER A 103 1.38 -0.20 21.23
N ASN A 104 0.33 -0.03 22.03
CA ASN A 104 0.45 0.29 23.45
C ASN A 104 0.89 -0.90 24.31
N SER A 105 1.08 -2.07 23.69
CA SER A 105 1.38 -3.33 24.37
C SER A 105 2.69 -3.95 23.87
N ASP A 106 3.14 -4.96 24.61
CA ASP A 106 4.28 -5.80 24.25
C ASP A 106 4.16 -6.32 22.80
N PRO A 107 5.31 -6.56 22.12
CA PRO A 107 6.65 -6.74 22.70
C PRO A 107 7.60 -5.53 22.60
N ALA A 108 7.14 -4.38 22.09
CA ALA A 108 7.97 -3.17 21.99
C ALA A 108 7.10 -1.90 21.94
N PRO A 109 6.36 -1.59 23.02
CA PRO A 109 5.32 -0.58 22.97
C PRO A 109 5.87 0.79 22.56
N ASN A 110 5.09 1.52 21.76
CA ASN A 110 5.25 2.95 21.51
C ASN A 110 6.69 3.38 21.12
N ALA A 111 7.20 2.82 20.01
CA ALA A 111 8.62 2.86 19.65
C ALA A 111 9.13 4.19 19.05
N GLY A 112 8.28 5.22 19.03
CA GLY A 112 8.57 6.55 18.49
C GLY A 112 9.24 7.51 19.47
N PRO A 113 9.69 8.69 18.99
CA PRO A 113 9.69 9.13 17.58
C PRO A 113 10.68 8.33 16.73
N ILE A 114 10.42 8.21 15.42
CA ILE A 114 11.23 7.40 14.49
C ILE A 114 11.91 8.26 13.41
N PRO A 115 13.25 8.18 13.27
CA PRO A 115 13.91 8.77 12.11
C PRO A 115 13.45 8.12 10.82
N ILE A 116 13.45 8.88 9.72
CA ILE A 116 13.19 8.32 8.40
C ILE A 116 14.51 7.76 7.89
N VAL A 117 14.51 6.47 7.56
CA VAL A 117 15.71 5.75 7.12
C VAL A 117 15.52 5.30 5.68
N TYR A 118 16.56 5.50 4.88
CA TYR A 118 16.62 5.01 3.52
C TYR A 118 18.00 4.41 3.20
N TYR A 119 18.03 3.54 2.19
CA TYR A 119 19.25 3.04 1.59
C TYR A 119 19.48 3.78 0.27
N ASP A 120 20.62 4.45 0.17
CA ASP A 120 21.06 5.13 -1.04
C ASP A 120 21.69 4.11 -1.99
N LEU A 121 21.10 3.94 -3.18
CA LEU A 121 21.58 2.95 -4.15
C LEU A 121 22.87 3.38 -4.86
N GLU A 122 23.13 4.68 -4.97
CA GLU A 122 24.34 5.22 -5.59
C GLU A 122 25.54 5.06 -4.67
N HIS A 123 25.39 5.51 -3.41
CA HIS A 123 26.46 5.47 -2.41
C HIS A 123 26.54 4.13 -1.66
N ARG A 124 25.53 3.27 -1.82
CA ARG A 124 25.42 1.95 -1.16
C ARG A 124 25.46 2.02 0.37
N THR A 125 24.86 3.06 0.94
CA THR A 125 24.86 3.33 2.38
C THR A 125 23.45 3.49 2.94
N PHE A 126 23.28 3.10 4.20
CA PHE A 126 22.10 3.52 4.97
C PHE A 126 22.28 4.94 5.46
N ASN A 127 21.27 5.76 5.23
CA ASN A 127 21.20 7.12 5.69
C ASN A 127 19.96 7.28 6.57
N ALA A 128 20.13 7.96 7.71
CA ALA A 128 19.06 8.36 8.59
C ALA A 128 19.11 9.89 8.70
N ASN A 129 18.27 10.57 7.94
CA ASN A 129 18.09 12.03 7.90
C ASN A 129 19.35 12.91 8.15
N SER A 130 19.99 13.37 7.06
CA SER A 130 20.81 14.58 7.01
C SER A 130 20.06 15.83 6.49
N GLY A 131 18.76 15.77 6.17
CA GLY A 131 18.03 16.91 5.58
C GLY A 131 16.62 17.11 6.12
N ILE A 132 16.51 17.83 7.24
CA ILE A 132 15.33 18.58 7.75
C ILE A 132 13.94 17.91 7.53
N ILE A 133 13.61 17.02 8.46
CA ILE A 133 12.48 17.11 9.38
C ILE A 133 11.26 17.95 8.94
N SER A 134 10.10 17.28 8.98
CA SER A 134 8.79 17.77 9.47
C SER A 134 8.77 19.24 9.87
N THR A 135 8.64 20.12 8.88
CA THR A 135 8.26 21.50 9.12
C THR A 135 6.82 21.51 9.64
N SER A 136 6.61 21.25 10.93
CA SER A 136 5.26 21.31 11.49
C SER A 136 4.85 22.76 11.44
N THR A 137 3.94 23.12 10.56
CA THR A 137 3.31 24.42 10.55
C THR A 137 2.08 24.31 11.43
N ASN A 138 2.12 24.95 12.60
CA ASN A 138 0.94 25.02 13.45
C ASN A 138 -0.19 25.69 12.66
N ALA A 139 -1.31 24.99 12.47
CA ALA A 139 -2.43 25.46 11.64
C ALA A 139 -3.07 26.76 12.19
N THR A 140 -2.93 27.02 13.49
CA THR A 140 -3.50 28.20 14.17
C THR A 140 -2.59 29.43 14.08
N ASN A 141 -1.26 29.28 14.10
CA ASN A 141 -0.32 30.41 14.17
C ASN A 141 0.82 30.40 13.15
N GLY A 142 0.87 29.43 12.24
CA GLY A 142 1.86 29.34 11.17
C GLY A 142 3.29 29.03 11.63
N LYS A 143 3.55 28.78 12.92
CA LYS A 143 4.90 28.53 13.43
C LYS A 143 5.44 27.23 12.85
N LYS A 144 6.62 27.32 12.23
CA LYS A 144 7.41 26.20 11.70
C LYS A 144 8.35 25.65 12.79
N THR A 145 8.46 24.33 12.88
CA THR A 145 9.39 23.64 13.79
C THR A 145 10.17 22.57 13.03
N ILE A 146 11.44 22.37 13.40
CA ILE A 146 12.36 21.40 12.80
C ILE A 146 12.78 20.41 13.92
N LYS A 147 12.61 19.09 13.71
CA LYS A 147 12.78 17.94 14.66
C LYS A 147 13.41 16.63 14.06
N LYS A 148 14.59 16.13 14.44
CA LYS A 148 15.32 15.05 13.69
C LYS A 148 14.63 13.71 13.34
N ALA A 149 13.39 13.48 13.77
CA ALA A 149 12.55 12.32 13.52
C ALA A 149 11.10 12.72 13.19
N ALA A 150 10.34 11.80 12.59
CA ALA A 150 8.89 11.88 12.57
C ALA A 150 8.35 11.71 14.00
N ASP A 151 7.25 12.38 14.33
CA ASP A 151 6.63 12.30 15.67
C ASP A 151 5.89 10.97 15.89
N GLU A 152 5.83 10.14 14.86
CA GLU A 152 5.12 8.86 14.83
C GLU A 152 5.88 7.76 15.55
N GLU A 153 5.12 6.76 16.00
CA GLU A 153 5.67 5.54 16.61
C GLU A 153 5.93 4.42 15.61
N GLN A 154 5.30 4.52 14.44
CA GLN A 154 5.49 3.60 13.33
C GLN A 154 5.30 4.29 11.98
N ILE A 155 6.13 3.92 10.99
CA ILE A 155 5.84 4.12 9.57
C ILE A 155 5.42 2.75 9.04
N ASP A 156 4.10 2.54 8.87
CA ASP A 156 3.56 1.26 8.40
C ASP A 156 3.67 1.10 6.89
N THR A 157 3.51 2.20 6.15
CA THR A 157 3.57 2.20 4.69
C THR A 157 4.07 3.53 4.14
N PHE A 158 4.81 3.47 3.04
CA PHE A 158 5.07 4.59 2.14
C PHE A 158 4.17 4.48 0.91
N LYS A 159 3.84 5.63 0.32
CA LYS A 159 2.98 5.70 -0.86
C LYS A 159 3.55 6.68 -1.88
N ILE A 160 3.60 6.27 -3.14
CA ILE A 160 3.83 7.21 -4.24
C ILE A 160 2.45 7.67 -4.73
N LEU A 161 2.13 8.92 -4.44
CA LEU A 161 0.85 9.54 -4.75
C LEU A 161 1.10 10.70 -5.71
N ASN A 162 0.60 10.58 -6.95
CA ASN A 162 0.82 11.56 -8.02
C ASN A 162 2.31 11.93 -8.22
N GLY A 163 3.18 10.91 -8.22
CA GLY A 163 4.63 11.09 -8.42
C GLY A 163 5.40 11.64 -7.22
N THR A 164 4.75 11.86 -6.07
CA THR A 164 5.42 12.30 -4.84
C THR A 164 5.34 11.22 -3.77
N LEU A 165 6.39 11.11 -2.95
CA LEU A 165 6.46 10.15 -1.84
C LEU A 165 5.78 10.70 -0.59
N TYR A 166 4.92 9.89 0.02
CA TYR A 166 4.19 10.17 1.25
C TYR A 166 4.32 9.03 2.25
N PHE A 167 4.05 9.32 3.51
CA PHE A 167 3.58 8.30 4.46
C PHE A 167 2.52 8.89 5.42
N PRO A 168 1.50 8.09 5.78
CA PRO A 168 0.53 8.47 6.80
C PRO A 168 1.15 8.42 8.20
N GLY A 169 0.76 9.35 9.07
CA GLY A 169 1.21 9.41 10.46
C GLY A 169 0.45 8.44 11.35
N ASN A 170 1.18 7.54 12.01
CA ASN A 170 0.62 6.50 12.84
C ASN A 170 1.04 6.64 14.31
N ASP A 171 0.05 7.04 15.12
CA ASP A 171 0.14 7.23 16.56
C ASP A 171 1.20 8.27 16.96
N ALA A 172 0.91 9.53 16.65
CA ALA A 172 1.84 10.63 16.88
C ALA A 172 1.98 11.01 18.36
N ARG A 173 3.21 11.24 18.82
CA ARG A 173 3.49 11.61 20.21
C ARG A 173 3.37 13.12 20.47
N GLY A 174 2.64 13.48 21.52
CA GLY A 174 2.77 14.78 22.20
C GLY A 174 2.09 15.99 21.53
N GLU A 175 1.18 15.78 20.57
CA GLU A 175 0.56 16.87 19.79
C GLU A 175 -0.98 16.91 19.86
N GLY A 176 -1.59 16.25 20.84
CA GLY A 176 -3.05 16.16 21.03
C GLY A 176 -3.74 15.25 20.01
N TRP A 177 -5.07 15.12 20.10
CA TRP A 177 -5.86 14.17 19.30
C TRP A 177 -6.81 14.84 18.30
N ASP A 178 -6.83 16.18 18.25
CA ASP A 178 -7.71 16.95 17.38
C ASP A 178 -7.36 16.79 15.90
N TYR A 179 -6.10 16.46 15.61
CA TYR A 179 -5.60 16.31 14.24
C TYR A 179 -4.74 15.06 14.09
N GLY A 180 -4.67 14.56 12.86
CA GLY A 180 -3.72 13.56 12.40
C GLY A 180 -2.60 14.16 11.56
N ASN A 181 -1.56 13.36 11.39
CA ASN A 181 -0.38 13.72 10.63
C ASN A 181 -0.32 12.96 9.30
N PHE A 182 0.21 13.61 8.28
CA PHE A 182 0.83 12.94 7.15
C PHE A 182 2.14 13.63 6.79
N TYR A 183 3.00 12.92 6.06
CA TYR A 183 4.29 13.42 5.67
C TYR A 183 4.46 13.31 4.16
N ARG A 184 5.10 14.32 3.58
CA ARG A 184 5.36 14.42 2.14
C ARG A 184 6.82 14.76 1.92
N LEU A 185 7.47 14.06 0.99
CA LEU A 185 8.81 14.40 0.53
C LEU A 185 8.71 15.53 -0.49
N GLU A 186 9.29 16.68 -0.18
CA GLU A 186 9.40 17.84 -1.05
C GLU A 186 10.87 18.10 -1.41
N LYS A 187 11.12 19.11 -2.24
CA LYS A 187 12.47 19.41 -2.76
C LYS A 187 13.49 19.69 -1.64
N ASP A 188 13.05 20.29 -0.55
CA ASP A 188 13.87 20.67 0.60
C ASP A 188 13.83 19.65 1.75
N GLY A 189 13.14 18.52 1.57
CA GLY A 189 13.10 17.42 2.55
C GLY A 189 11.69 16.98 2.91
N TRP A 190 11.57 16.26 4.02
CA TRP A 190 10.29 15.77 4.50
C TRP A 190 9.50 16.87 5.23
N HIS A 191 8.25 17.08 4.85
CA HIS A 191 7.34 18.01 5.54
C HIS A 191 6.20 17.26 6.20
N LYS A 192 5.83 17.69 7.40
CA LYS A 192 4.69 17.17 8.13
C LYS A 192 3.52 18.13 8.01
N TYR A 193 2.37 17.54 7.75
CA TYR A 193 1.10 18.20 7.70
C TYR A 193 0.23 17.63 8.82
N ARG A 194 -0.04 18.48 9.82
CA ARG A 194 -0.87 18.15 10.99
C ARG A 194 -2.22 18.85 10.87
N ASN A 195 -3.04 18.38 9.94
CA ASN A 195 -4.28 19.06 9.56
C ASN A 195 -5.42 18.11 9.15
N LEU A 196 -5.31 16.80 9.41
CA LEU A 196 -6.43 15.88 9.22
C LEU A 196 -7.34 15.93 10.45
N PRO A 197 -8.54 16.52 10.40
CA PRO A 197 -9.40 16.66 11.59
C PRO A 197 -9.83 15.30 12.15
N GLY A 198 -9.78 15.16 13.48
CA GLY A 198 -10.28 13.99 14.22
C GLY A 198 -9.53 12.68 13.93
N ALA A 199 -8.30 12.77 13.43
CA ALA A 199 -7.53 11.62 12.97
C ALA A 199 -6.38 11.27 13.93
N VAL A 200 -6.67 10.64 15.07
CA VAL A 200 -5.61 10.16 16.00
C VAL A 200 -4.65 9.21 15.28
N HIS A 201 -5.21 8.33 14.43
CA HIS A 201 -4.43 7.46 13.56
C HIS A 201 -4.79 7.72 12.09
N VAL A 202 -3.77 7.88 11.26
CA VAL A 202 -3.88 7.85 9.80
C VAL A 202 -3.26 6.53 9.34
N PHE A 203 -4.07 5.64 8.78
CA PHE A 203 -3.65 4.27 8.44
C PHE A 203 -3.19 4.15 6.99
N ASP A 204 -3.83 4.87 6.09
CA ASP A 204 -3.52 4.80 4.66
C ASP A 204 -3.83 6.10 3.93
N MET A 205 -3.20 6.28 2.78
CA MET A 205 -3.46 7.37 1.85
C MET A 205 -3.51 6.87 0.41
N ALA A 206 -4.35 7.53 -0.41
CA ALA A 206 -4.46 7.26 -1.83
C ALA A 206 -4.63 8.55 -2.62
N TYR A 207 -4.18 8.53 -3.88
CA TYR A 207 -4.51 9.56 -4.87
C TYR A 207 -5.51 8.97 -5.85
N TYR A 208 -6.61 9.68 -6.06
CA TYR A 208 -7.70 9.20 -6.89
C TYR A 208 -8.45 10.41 -7.47
N GLU A 209 -8.63 10.43 -8.80
CA GLU A 209 -9.42 11.45 -9.50
C GLU A 209 -9.08 12.89 -9.09
N GLY A 210 -7.78 13.20 -9.10
CA GLY A 210 -7.26 14.54 -8.79
C GLY A 210 -7.10 14.85 -7.30
N SER A 211 -7.61 14.00 -6.41
CA SER A 211 -7.70 14.26 -4.97
C SER A 211 -6.83 13.31 -4.14
N LEU A 212 -6.40 13.80 -2.99
CA LEU A 212 -5.85 12.95 -1.93
C LEU A 212 -6.97 12.45 -1.03
N PHE A 213 -6.85 11.20 -0.60
CA PHE A 213 -7.72 10.57 0.38
C PHE A 213 -6.89 10.00 1.50
N ALA A 214 -7.43 10.04 2.72
CA ALA A 214 -6.80 9.47 3.91
C ALA A 214 -7.80 8.60 4.65
N ALA A 215 -7.41 7.36 4.95
CA ALA A 215 -8.16 6.47 5.81
C ALA A 215 -7.71 6.68 7.25
N ILE A 216 -8.65 7.06 8.11
CA ILE A 216 -8.38 7.44 9.48
C ILE A 216 -9.16 6.55 10.45
N GLY A 217 -8.79 6.61 11.72
CA GLY A 217 -9.61 6.03 12.78
C GLY A 217 -9.34 6.63 14.14
N SER A 218 -10.43 6.83 14.88
CA SER A 218 -10.46 7.21 16.29
C SER A 218 -11.79 6.69 16.85
N ASP A 219 -12.90 7.33 16.45
CA ASP A 219 -14.25 6.92 16.85
C ASP A 219 -15.06 6.27 15.71
N LYS A 220 -14.68 6.55 14.45
CA LYS A 220 -15.33 6.01 13.25
C LYS A 220 -14.31 5.74 12.14
N ALA A 221 -14.61 4.76 11.31
CA ALA A 221 -13.85 4.39 10.12
C ALA A 221 -14.07 5.40 8.99
N GLU A 222 -13.47 6.57 9.10
CA GLU A 222 -13.68 7.68 8.19
C GLU A 222 -12.62 7.75 7.08
N VAL A 223 -13.08 8.17 5.91
CA VAL A 223 -12.22 8.56 4.79
C VAL A 223 -12.34 10.07 4.64
N LEU A 224 -11.20 10.76 4.77
CA LEU A 224 -11.09 12.18 4.48
C LEU A 224 -10.64 12.39 3.03
N ARG A 225 -11.03 13.52 2.44
CA ARG A 225 -10.65 13.97 1.11
C ARG A 225 -10.06 15.36 1.15
N SER A 226 -8.99 15.56 0.41
CA SER A 226 -8.41 16.85 0.07
C SER A 226 -8.44 17.05 -1.44
N ASP A 227 -8.95 18.20 -1.87
CA ASP A 227 -8.99 18.62 -3.27
C ASP A 227 -7.83 19.60 -3.59
N ASP A 228 -6.95 19.89 -2.62
CA ASP A 228 -5.90 20.91 -2.67
C ASP A 228 -4.53 20.39 -2.19
N GLN A 229 -4.22 19.13 -2.54
CA GLN A 229 -2.93 18.49 -2.23
C GLN A 229 -2.59 18.41 -0.73
N GLY A 230 -3.62 18.22 0.09
CA GLY A 230 -3.51 17.95 1.52
C GLY A 230 -3.52 19.19 2.40
N LEU A 231 -3.85 20.38 1.87
CA LEU A 231 -3.90 21.62 2.63
C LEU A 231 -5.19 21.74 3.44
N THR A 232 -6.32 21.31 2.89
CA THR A 232 -7.61 21.21 3.58
C THR A 232 -8.25 19.84 3.39
N TRP A 233 -8.99 19.41 4.40
CA TRP A 233 -9.62 18.09 4.44
C TRP A 233 -11.09 18.20 4.83
N LYS A 234 -11.91 17.37 4.19
CA LYS A 234 -13.32 17.17 4.54
C LYS A 234 -13.66 15.69 4.55
N SER A 235 -14.70 15.32 5.29
CA SER A 235 -15.22 13.94 5.25
C SER A 235 -15.68 13.61 3.83
N ALA A 236 -15.18 12.48 3.29
CA ALA A 236 -15.74 11.86 2.10
C ALA A 236 -16.89 10.92 2.50
N GLY A 237 -16.73 10.20 3.60
CA GLY A 237 -17.71 9.28 4.16
C GLY A 237 -17.08 8.36 5.21
N SER A 238 -17.88 7.49 5.81
CA SER A 238 -17.41 6.52 6.80
C SER A 238 -17.97 5.13 6.54
N ILE A 239 -17.19 4.10 6.84
CA ILE A 239 -17.64 2.72 6.81
C ILE A 239 -18.55 2.49 8.04
N PRO A 240 -19.81 2.07 7.85
CA PRO A 240 -20.76 1.90 8.95
C PRO A 240 -20.26 0.92 10.01
N HIS A 241 -20.53 1.22 11.29
CA HIS A 241 -20.27 0.35 12.44
C HIS A 241 -18.80 -0.09 12.62
N MET A 242 -17.85 0.65 12.05
CA MET A 242 -16.42 0.41 12.20
C MET A 242 -15.73 1.62 12.82
N ALA A 243 -14.72 1.39 13.66
CA ALA A 243 -13.96 2.46 14.32
C ALA A 243 -12.76 2.96 13.51
N ARG A 244 -12.26 2.17 12.56
CA ARG A 244 -11.03 2.45 11.81
C ARG A 244 -11.17 2.05 10.34
N ALA A 245 -10.86 2.98 9.44
CA ALA A 245 -10.62 2.67 8.03
C ALA A 245 -9.12 2.38 7.89
N PHE A 246 -8.76 1.18 7.43
CA PHE A 246 -7.36 0.75 7.42
C PHE A 246 -6.70 0.85 6.06
N THR A 247 -7.44 0.62 4.98
CA THR A 247 -6.84 0.40 3.66
C THR A 247 -7.67 1.09 2.60
N LEU A 248 -7.00 1.86 1.75
CA LEU A 248 -7.56 2.47 0.55
C LEU A 248 -7.12 1.66 -0.67
N ILE A 249 -8.08 1.33 -1.54
CA ILE A 249 -7.90 0.37 -2.63
C ILE A 249 -8.42 1.00 -3.93
N PRO A 250 -7.56 1.64 -4.74
CA PRO A 250 -7.88 1.97 -6.12
C PRO A 250 -8.07 0.66 -6.90
N PHE A 251 -9.24 0.50 -7.53
CA PHE A 251 -9.53 -0.69 -8.34
C PHE A 251 -10.65 -0.42 -9.35
N GLN A 252 -10.41 -0.70 -10.63
CA GLN A 252 -11.43 -0.61 -11.70
C GLN A 252 -12.17 0.74 -11.73
N GLY A 253 -11.42 1.84 -11.63
CA GLY A 253 -11.96 3.19 -11.73
C GLY A 253 -12.81 3.62 -10.52
N LYS A 254 -12.60 2.97 -9.37
CA LYS A 254 -13.19 3.37 -8.08
C LYS A 254 -12.13 3.34 -6.99
N LEU A 255 -12.36 4.12 -5.94
CA LEU A 255 -11.60 4.03 -4.70
C LEU A 255 -12.43 3.35 -3.62
N TYR A 256 -11.97 2.20 -3.15
CA TYR A 256 -12.60 1.49 -2.05
C TYR A 256 -11.88 1.77 -0.72
N ALA A 257 -12.61 1.69 0.38
CA ALA A 257 -12.04 1.69 1.72
C ALA A 257 -12.54 0.48 2.52
N SER A 258 -11.61 -0.21 3.18
CA SER A 258 -11.91 -1.31 4.09
C SER A 258 -11.50 -0.97 5.52
N GLY A 259 -12.34 -1.32 6.49
CA GLY A 259 -12.04 -1.19 7.91
C GLY A 259 -11.58 -2.49 8.55
N GLY A 260 -11.50 -2.49 9.87
CA GLY A 260 -11.26 -3.69 10.66
C GLY A 260 -12.52 -4.56 10.67
N ILE A 261 -12.41 -5.79 10.21
CA ILE A 261 -13.55 -6.70 10.06
C ILE A 261 -13.64 -7.57 11.32
N PRO A 262 -14.60 -7.34 12.22
CA PRO A 262 -14.75 -8.17 13.40
C PRO A 262 -15.23 -9.56 12.98
N VAL A 263 -14.46 -10.58 13.34
CA VAL A 263 -14.91 -11.97 13.22
C VAL A 263 -15.75 -12.28 14.44
N SER A 264 -17.02 -11.84 14.43
CA SER A 264 -18.00 -12.58 15.21
C SER A 264 -18.03 -14.01 14.68
N SER A 265 -18.36 -15.00 15.51
CA SER A 265 -18.33 -16.44 15.21
C SER A 265 -19.20 -16.91 14.03
N ARG A 266 -19.73 -15.98 13.21
CA ARG A 266 -20.62 -16.22 12.07
C ARG A 266 -19.80 -16.19 10.77
N SER A 267 -19.66 -17.36 10.15
CA SER A 267 -19.03 -17.55 8.84
C SER A 267 -19.78 -16.92 7.66
N SER A 268 -20.97 -16.38 7.89
CA SER A 268 -21.83 -15.73 6.91
C SER A 268 -21.81 -14.20 7.00
N ALA A 269 -20.76 -13.60 7.58
CA ALA A 269 -20.69 -12.15 7.71
C ALA A 269 -20.49 -11.50 6.34
N ASP A 270 -21.41 -10.60 6.01
CA ASP A 270 -21.35 -9.72 4.87
C ASP A 270 -20.47 -8.52 5.21
N ILE A 271 -19.41 -8.30 4.42
CA ILE A 271 -18.42 -7.25 4.64
C ILE A 271 -18.78 -6.03 3.82
N THR A 272 -18.96 -4.90 4.51
CA THR A 272 -19.20 -3.61 3.85
C THR A 272 -17.88 -2.94 3.50
N LEU A 273 -17.73 -2.57 2.24
CA LEU A 273 -16.68 -1.67 1.76
C LEU A 273 -17.31 -0.35 1.35
N LEU A 274 -16.71 0.76 1.77
CA LEU A 274 -17.04 2.07 1.22
C LEU A 274 -16.44 2.15 -0.19
N SER A 275 -17.18 2.73 -1.13
CA SER A 275 -16.77 2.93 -2.52
C SER A 275 -16.98 4.39 -2.90
N ILE A 276 -15.99 4.99 -3.55
CA ILE A 276 -16.03 6.33 -4.11
C ILE A 276 -15.85 6.21 -5.63
N ASN A 277 -16.81 6.74 -6.39
CA ASN A 277 -16.76 6.74 -7.85
C ASN A 277 -15.98 7.94 -8.41
N GLU A 278 -15.84 8.03 -9.73
CA GLU A 278 -15.16 9.09 -10.46
C GLU A 278 -15.72 10.49 -10.19
N HIS A 279 -17.00 10.58 -9.85
CA HIS A 279 -17.67 11.82 -9.45
C HIS A 279 -17.56 12.10 -7.95
N LYS A 280 -16.71 11.35 -7.24
CA LYS A 280 -16.46 11.45 -5.80
C LYS A 280 -17.72 11.19 -4.95
N GLN A 281 -18.70 10.48 -5.51
CA GLN A 281 -19.91 10.07 -4.81
C GLN A 281 -19.64 8.80 -4.01
N VAL A 282 -20.12 8.78 -2.77
CA VAL A 282 -20.00 7.61 -1.90
C VAL A 282 -21.17 6.66 -2.10
N SER A 283 -20.83 5.39 -2.22
CA SER A 283 -21.75 4.25 -2.14
C SER A 283 -21.11 3.14 -1.30
N PHE A 284 -21.84 2.05 -1.09
CA PHE A 284 -21.33 0.88 -0.39
C PHE A 284 -21.50 -0.36 -1.24
N ILE A 285 -20.55 -1.28 -1.13
CA ILE A 285 -20.73 -2.65 -1.61
C ILE A 285 -20.63 -3.61 -0.44
N THR A 286 -21.37 -4.70 -0.55
CA THR A 286 -21.35 -5.78 0.43
C THR A 286 -20.80 -7.03 -0.24
N VAL A 287 -19.81 -7.65 0.38
CA VAL A 287 -19.14 -8.84 -0.13
C VAL A 287 -19.09 -9.89 0.99
N PRO A 288 -19.55 -11.12 0.77
CA PRO A 288 -19.46 -12.17 1.78
C PRO A 288 -18.00 -12.38 2.21
N LEU A 289 -17.75 -12.58 3.51
CA LEU A 289 -16.39 -12.83 4.03
C LEU A 289 -15.71 -13.98 3.30
N SER A 290 -16.43 -15.05 3.00
CA SER A 290 -15.93 -16.22 2.26
C SER A 290 -15.55 -15.90 0.81
N THR A 291 -16.11 -14.83 0.23
CA THR A 291 -15.70 -14.33 -1.09
C THR A 291 -14.49 -13.43 -0.94
N LEU A 292 -14.55 -12.44 -0.04
CA LEU A 292 -13.47 -11.44 0.12
C LEU A 292 -12.17 -12.05 0.67
N MET A 293 -12.26 -13.09 1.50
CA MET A 293 -11.14 -13.73 2.17
C MET A 293 -11.30 -15.26 2.17
N PRO A 294 -11.16 -15.91 1.00
CA PRO A 294 -11.63 -17.29 0.76
C PRO A 294 -10.91 -18.40 1.53
N GLN A 295 -9.76 -18.11 2.16
CA GLN A 295 -9.03 -19.08 2.99
C GLN A 295 -9.22 -18.86 4.49
N ILE A 296 -10.02 -17.87 4.90
CA ILE A 296 -10.29 -17.63 6.31
C ILE A 296 -11.27 -18.66 6.83
N GLN A 297 -10.89 -19.27 7.95
CA GLN A 297 -11.79 -20.06 8.79
C GLN A 297 -12.11 -19.24 10.04
N PRO A 298 -13.32 -18.67 10.14
CA PRO A 298 -13.70 -17.74 11.22
C PRO A 298 -13.47 -18.30 12.63
N ALA A 299 -13.64 -19.61 12.82
CA ALA A 299 -13.41 -20.29 14.10
C ALA A 299 -11.95 -20.21 14.60
N ASN A 300 -10.99 -19.94 13.71
CA ASN A 300 -9.55 -19.91 14.00
C ASN A 300 -8.98 -18.48 14.06
N VAL A 301 -9.85 -17.48 14.05
CA VAL A 301 -9.46 -16.07 14.10
C VAL A 301 -9.65 -15.54 15.53
N GLN A 302 -8.63 -14.88 16.07
CA GLN A 302 -8.65 -14.36 17.45
C GLN A 302 -8.90 -12.85 17.54
N GLY A 303 -9.01 -12.16 16.40
CA GLY A 303 -9.18 -10.70 16.34
C GLY A 303 -9.88 -10.20 15.08
N ASN A 304 -9.67 -8.93 14.75
CA ASN A 304 -10.20 -8.35 13.52
C ASN A 304 -9.41 -8.87 12.32
N LEU A 305 -10.07 -8.99 11.17
CA LEU A 305 -9.42 -9.21 9.88
C LEU A 305 -9.23 -7.88 9.15
N ARG A 306 -8.27 -7.84 8.22
CA ARG A 306 -8.14 -6.72 7.27
C ARG A 306 -7.59 -7.16 5.93
N ILE A 307 -7.87 -6.35 4.91
CA ILE A 307 -7.17 -6.34 3.62
C ILE A 307 -5.92 -5.47 3.78
N ALA A 308 -4.82 -5.85 3.16
CA ALA A 308 -3.56 -5.11 3.16
C ALA A 308 -2.80 -5.33 1.85
N LYS A 309 -1.81 -4.46 1.61
CA LYS A 309 -0.93 -4.48 0.43
C LYS A 309 -1.71 -4.66 -0.90
N PRO A 310 -2.77 -3.84 -1.15
CA PRO A 310 -3.49 -3.90 -2.42
C PRO A 310 -2.59 -3.44 -3.57
N VAL A 311 -2.58 -4.20 -4.66
CA VAL A 311 -1.87 -3.87 -5.91
C VAL A 311 -2.80 -4.13 -7.08
N GLU A 312 -3.22 -3.05 -7.74
CA GLU A 312 -3.92 -3.16 -9.02
C GLU A 312 -2.91 -3.41 -10.15
N TRP A 313 -3.18 -4.43 -10.96
CA TRP A 313 -2.37 -4.77 -12.12
C TRP A 313 -3.25 -5.29 -13.26
N LYS A 314 -3.22 -4.59 -14.41
CA LYS A 314 -3.99 -4.94 -15.62
C LYS A 314 -5.48 -5.16 -15.36
N GLY A 315 -6.11 -4.25 -14.59
CA GLY A 315 -7.54 -4.29 -14.26
C GLY A 315 -7.95 -5.41 -13.31
N LYS A 316 -6.99 -6.06 -12.66
CA LYS A 316 -7.19 -7.04 -11.59
C LYS A 316 -6.54 -6.51 -10.31
N LEU A 317 -7.03 -6.94 -9.16
CA LEU A 317 -6.49 -6.54 -7.87
C LEU A 317 -5.90 -7.76 -7.16
N LEU A 318 -4.61 -7.70 -6.82
CA LEU A 318 -4.02 -8.61 -5.86
C LEU A 318 -3.99 -7.94 -4.49
N TYR A 319 -4.24 -8.71 -3.44
CA TYR A 319 -4.10 -8.20 -2.07
C TYR A 319 -3.82 -9.33 -1.09
N ILE A 320 -3.14 -8.97 -0.02
CA ILE A 320 -2.93 -9.83 1.14
C ILE A 320 -4.08 -9.60 2.11
N TYR A 321 -4.55 -10.65 2.78
CA TYR A 321 -5.50 -10.53 3.87
C TYR A 321 -5.05 -11.36 5.05
N GLY A 322 -5.52 -10.99 6.24
CA GLY A 322 -5.10 -11.65 7.46
C GLY A 322 -5.67 -11.01 8.72
N GLU A 323 -5.17 -11.46 9.85
CA GLU A 323 -5.56 -10.96 11.16
C GLU A 323 -4.77 -9.71 11.51
N VAL A 324 -5.47 -8.78 12.16
CA VAL A 324 -4.85 -7.68 12.88
C VAL A 324 -4.18 -8.24 14.12
N GLN A 325 -2.89 -8.00 14.25
CA GLN A 325 -2.07 -8.37 15.39
C GLN A 325 -1.39 -7.11 15.92
N ASN A 326 -1.30 -7.00 17.25
CA ASN A 326 -0.57 -5.91 17.90
C ASN A 326 -1.05 -4.54 17.39
N ASP A 327 -2.36 -4.31 17.59
CA ASP A 327 -3.19 -3.17 17.18
C ASP A 327 -3.41 -2.97 15.67
N ILE A 328 -2.37 -3.10 14.85
CA ILE A 328 -2.44 -2.73 13.42
C ILE A 328 -1.66 -3.65 12.49
N GLN A 329 -0.66 -4.40 12.95
CA GLN A 329 0.16 -5.20 12.04
C GLN A 329 -0.63 -6.36 11.46
N LEU A 330 -0.25 -6.80 10.27
CA LEU A 330 -0.91 -7.90 9.60
C LEU A 330 -0.20 -9.21 9.92
N LYS A 331 -0.94 -10.17 10.46
CA LYS A 331 -0.60 -11.59 10.40
C LYS A 331 -1.23 -12.19 9.15
N PRO A 332 -0.48 -12.37 8.04
CA PRO A 332 -1.08 -12.75 6.78
C PRO A 332 -1.65 -14.17 6.83
N ARG A 333 -2.82 -14.37 6.23
CA ARG A 333 -3.51 -15.66 6.14
C ARG A 333 -3.71 -16.13 4.70
N GLY A 334 -3.62 -15.23 3.73
CA GLY A 334 -3.73 -15.60 2.34
C GLY A 334 -3.47 -14.45 1.38
N LEU A 335 -3.47 -14.82 0.10
CA LEU A 335 -3.31 -13.95 -1.05
C LEU A 335 -4.53 -14.16 -1.95
N ALA A 336 -5.18 -13.08 -2.36
CA ALA A 336 -6.35 -13.15 -3.23
C ALA A 336 -6.16 -12.34 -4.51
N LEU A 337 -6.84 -12.79 -5.56
CA LEU A 337 -7.03 -12.08 -6.82
C LEU A 337 -8.50 -11.72 -6.95
N ALA A 338 -8.82 -10.43 -6.88
CA ALA A 338 -10.13 -9.89 -7.17
C ALA A 338 -10.24 -9.43 -8.62
N THR A 339 -11.42 -9.68 -9.18
CA THR A 339 -11.90 -9.21 -10.47
C THR A 339 -13.33 -8.70 -10.30
N GLU A 340 -13.77 -7.84 -11.22
CA GLU A 340 -15.15 -7.33 -11.28
C GLU A 340 -15.60 -6.69 -9.95
N ALA A 341 -14.85 -5.71 -9.44
CA ALA A 341 -15.18 -4.99 -8.21
C ALA A 341 -15.53 -5.92 -7.02
N PHE A 342 -14.66 -6.91 -6.76
CA PHE A 342 -14.80 -7.93 -5.70
C PHE A 342 -15.95 -8.94 -5.87
N LYS A 343 -16.66 -8.95 -7.00
CA LYS A 343 -17.68 -9.97 -7.28
C LYS A 343 -17.08 -11.35 -7.54
N ASN A 344 -15.86 -11.40 -8.06
CA ASN A 344 -15.15 -12.64 -8.35
C ASN A 344 -13.75 -12.57 -7.75
N VAL A 345 -13.60 -13.20 -6.59
CA VAL A 345 -12.36 -13.28 -5.83
C VAL A 345 -11.91 -14.73 -5.77
N LYS A 346 -10.63 -14.97 -6.07
CA LYS A 346 -10.03 -16.30 -6.03
C LYS A 346 -8.81 -16.30 -5.12
N PRO A 347 -8.63 -17.34 -4.27
CA PRO A 347 -7.37 -17.51 -3.56
C PRO A 347 -6.25 -17.82 -4.55
N ILE A 348 -5.08 -17.23 -4.35
CA ILE A 348 -3.85 -17.64 -5.02
C ILE A 348 -3.16 -18.67 -4.13
N LYS A 349 -3.02 -19.89 -4.64
CA LYS A 349 -2.22 -20.93 -3.99
C LYS A 349 -0.74 -20.68 -4.30
N LEU A 350 0.07 -20.56 -3.26
CA LEU A 350 1.52 -20.52 -3.41
C LEU A 350 2.05 -21.94 -3.65
N PRO A 351 3.18 -22.09 -4.36
CA PRO A 351 3.75 -23.41 -4.66
C PRO A 351 3.99 -24.28 -3.43
N ASP A 352 4.42 -23.67 -2.34
CA ASP A 352 4.57 -24.29 -1.03
C ASP A 352 3.40 -23.84 -0.12
N PRO A 353 2.60 -24.78 0.43
CA PRO A 353 1.44 -24.46 1.26
C PRO A 353 1.79 -23.81 2.60
N ASP A 354 3.04 -23.94 3.08
CA ASP A 354 3.51 -23.31 4.32
C ASP A 354 4.04 -21.89 4.10
N THR A 355 4.05 -21.42 2.84
CA THR A 355 4.47 -20.07 2.49
C THR A 355 3.42 -19.03 2.87
N VAL A 356 3.87 -17.99 3.56
CA VAL A 356 3.07 -16.83 3.96
C VAL A 356 3.42 -15.61 3.10
N PRO A 357 2.46 -14.98 2.39
CA PRO A 357 2.72 -13.76 1.63
C PRO A 357 2.99 -12.59 2.57
N ARG A 358 3.95 -11.73 2.22
CA ARG A 358 4.38 -10.58 3.05
C ARG A 358 4.19 -9.25 2.35
N ASP A 359 4.52 -9.19 1.07
CA ASP A 359 4.41 -7.96 0.29
C ASP A 359 4.27 -8.25 -1.21
N ILE A 360 3.70 -7.30 -1.96
CA ILE A 360 3.41 -7.44 -3.38
C ILE A 360 3.94 -6.21 -4.11
N VAL A 361 4.67 -6.43 -5.20
CA VAL A 361 5.10 -5.36 -6.10
C VAL A 361 4.81 -5.76 -7.54
N ALA A 362 4.12 -4.88 -8.28
CA ALA A 362 3.98 -5.01 -9.73
C ALA A 362 5.02 -4.15 -10.46
N ARG A 363 5.67 -4.72 -11.47
CA ARG A 363 6.56 -4.02 -12.40
C ARG A 363 6.34 -4.56 -13.81
N ASP A 364 5.99 -3.67 -14.74
CA ASP A 364 5.77 -4.00 -16.14
C ASP A 364 4.84 -5.22 -16.33
N GLN A 365 5.39 -6.31 -16.83
CA GLN A 365 4.68 -7.55 -17.13
C GLN A 365 4.70 -8.57 -15.98
N LEU A 366 5.33 -8.24 -14.85
CA LEU A 366 5.57 -9.17 -13.75
C LEU A 366 4.98 -8.67 -12.44
N ILE A 367 4.57 -9.65 -11.63
CA ILE A 367 4.24 -9.46 -10.22
C ILE A 367 5.28 -10.21 -9.40
N TYR A 368 5.86 -9.50 -8.45
CA TYR A 368 6.80 -10.00 -7.48
C TYR A 368 6.08 -10.15 -6.15
N LEU A 369 6.16 -11.34 -5.57
CA LEU A 369 5.65 -11.62 -4.24
C LEU A 369 6.84 -11.85 -3.30
N LEU A 370 6.93 -11.03 -2.26
CA LEU A 370 7.75 -11.35 -1.11
C LEU A 370 6.98 -12.31 -0.22
N ALA A 371 7.58 -13.45 0.09
CA ALA A 371 6.98 -14.45 0.95
C ALA A 371 8.00 -15.05 1.92
N SER A 372 7.48 -15.67 2.98
CA SER A 372 8.30 -16.33 4.00
C SER A 372 7.72 -17.69 4.37
N ASN A 373 8.58 -18.67 4.57
CA ASN A 373 8.22 -19.93 5.20
C ASN A 373 8.56 -19.87 6.69
N LYS A 374 7.77 -20.55 7.51
CA LYS A 374 8.15 -20.80 8.90
C LYS A 374 9.35 -21.73 8.93
N GLN A 375 10.38 -21.40 9.69
CA GLN A 375 11.54 -22.27 9.84
C GLN A 375 11.19 -23.49 10.70
N LYS A 376 11.95 -24.59 10.54
CA LYS A 376 11.73 -25.83 11.30
C LYS A 376 11.89 -25.64 12.82
N ASP A 377 12.65 -24.64 13.24
CA ASP A 377 12.85 -24.28 14.64
C ASP A 377 11.73 -23.39 15.21
N GLY A 378 10.73 -23.07 14.39
CA GLY A 378 9.59 -22.25 14.76
C GLY A 378 9.76 -20.75 14.55
N SER A 379 10.93 -20.29 14.07
CA SER A 379 11.23 -18.88 13.77
C SER A 379 10.73 -18.40 12.40
#